data_AF-A0A3P9H785-F1
#
_entry.id   AF-A0A3P9H785-F1
#
_cell.length_a   1.000
_cell.length_b   1.000
_cell.length_c   1.000
_cell.angle_alpha   90.00
_cell.angle_beta   90.00
_cell.angle_gamma   90.00
#
_symmetry.space_group_name_H-M   'P 1'
#
loop_
_entity.id
_entity.type
_entity.pdbx_description
1 polymer ?
#
loop_
_entity_poly.entity_id
_entity_poly.type
_entity_poly.pdbx_seq_one_letter_code
_entity_poly.pdbx_strand_id
1 'polypeptide(L)'
;MSGRVGDLSPKQAECLAQFQEQIRDILPSLPAQHDHYLLRWLRARNFNIQKAEAMIRKHVEFRKQMRLDTIVSDWTPPEVIQKYVSGGMCGYDREGSPVWFDVIGPLDPKGLLMSASKQDYQRTKIQHAEMLQQECRRQSEKLGKNVEGIVLIYDCEGLGLKHIWKPAIETYGEILTMFEENYPEGLKKVFIIKAPKLFPVAYNLIKHFMCEETRRKILVLGSDWQEDLHKHIDPDQLPVLYGGTRTDPDGDPRCRTMINYGGTVPKSYYVQDALKVQYDTSVTISRGSSLQLDFHIPAASTLLRWQFASEGADIGFGVYRRTKAGGQQKVSEMLQVLPGQRYNAHMVPESSCLICSEPGVYVLCFDNSYSLLQSKKVSYSVEVVPAPEEPSPRPGGDVLLQ
;
A
#
# COMPACT_ATOMS: atom_id res chain seq x y z
N MET A 1 21.73 -17.90 -17.33
CA MET A 1 22.53 -16.94 -16.56
C MET A 1 21.60 -15.94 -15.92
N SER A 2 21.62 -15.84 -14.59
CA SER A 2 20.70 -15.06 -13.77
C SER A 2 20.99 -13.55 -13.75
N GLY A 3 22.13 -13.11 -14.30
CA GLY A 3 22.51 -11.70 -14.25
C GLY A 3 23.01 -11.27 -12.87
N ARG A 4 23.51 -12.22 -12.07
CA ARG A 4 24.17 -12.00 -10.78
C ARG A 4 25.66 -12.31 -10.88
N VAL A 5 26.44 -11.75 -9.96
CA VAL A 5 27.89 -12.04 -9.86
C VAL A 5 28.10 -13.55 -9.77
N GLY A 6 29.05 -14.08 -10.54
CA GLY A 6 29.31 -15.52 -10.67
C GLY A 6 28.41 -16.26 -11.68
N ASP A 7 27.35 -15.62 -12.20
CA ASP A 7 26.40 -16.21 -13.14
C ASP A 7 25.95 -15.17 -14.20
N LEU A 8 26.95 -14.52 -14.82
CA LEU A 8 26.79 -13.61 -15.96
C LEU A 8 27.10 -14.33 -17.28
N SER A 9 26.27 -14.10 -18.30
CA SER A 9 26.66 -14.43 -19.68
C SER A 9 27.73 -13.46 -20.19
N PRO A 10 28.48 -13.80 -21.26
CA PRO A 10 29.45 -12.87 -21.86
C PRO A 10 28.83 -11.51 -22.22
N LYS A 11 27.60 -11.52 -22.76
CA LYS A 11 26.84 -10.30 -23.08
C LYS A 11 26.49 -9.49 -21.84
N GLN A 12 26.09 -10.14 -20.74
CA GLN A 12 25.77 -9.45 -19.49
C GLN A 12 27.02 -8.82 -18.86
N ALA A 13 28.17 -9.50 -18.91
CA ALA A 13 29.44 -8.97 -18.45
C ALA A 13 29.89 -7.75 -19.27
N GLU A 14 29.74 -7.81 -20.60
CA GLU A 14 29.99 -6.66 -21.49
C GLU A 14 29.06 -5.49 -21.17
N CYS A 15 27.76 -5.73 -20.99
CA CYS A 15 26.80 -4.70 -20.59
C CYS A 15 27.18 -4.06 -19.25
N LEU A 16 27.65 -4.84 -18.28
CA LEU A 16 28.11 -4.32 -16.98
C LEU A 16 29.32 -3.39 -17.13
N ALA A 17 30.32 -3.81 -17.92
CA ALA A 17 31.50 -2.99 -18.18
C ALA A 17 31.15 -1.67 -18.91
N GLN A 18 30.29 -1.74 -19.93
CA GLN A 18 29.81 -0.55 -20.64
C GLN A 18 28.99 0.36 -19.72
N PHE A 19 28.15 -0.21 -18.86
CA PHE A 19 27.36 0.55 -17.89
C PHE A 19 28.25 1.28 -16.89
N GLN A 20 29.27 0.61 -16.34
CA GLN A 20 30.28 1.22 -15.46
C GLN A 20 30.99 2.41 -16.11
N GLU A 21 31.31 2.31 -17.40
CA GLU A 21 31.92 3.42 -18.16
C GLU A 21 30.97 4.62 -18.28
N GLN A 22 29.71 4.38 -18.63
CA GLN A 22 28.72 5.45 -18.86
C GLN A 22 28.37 6.24 -17.60
N ILE A 23 28.41 5.60 -16.43
CA ILE A 23 28.07 6.23 -15.15
C ILE A 23 29.30 6.67 -14.35
N ARG A 24 30.49 6.65 -14.95
CA ARG A 24 31.77 6.93 -14.26
C ARG A 24 31.73 8.27 -13.51
N ASP A 25 31.04 9.27 -14.06
CA ASP A 25 30.88 10.60 -13.48
C ASP A 25 30.07 10.61 -12.17
N ILE A 26 29.17 9.65 -11.96
CA ILE A 26 28.33 9.54 -10.76
C ILE A 26 28.74 8.43 -9.79
N LEU A 27 29.69 7.55 -10.14
CA LEU A 27 30.16 6.46 -9.26
C LEU A 27 30.56 6.93 -7.85
N PRO A 28 31.25 8.08 -7.64
CA PRO A 28 31.58 8.56 -6.31
C PRO A 28 30.37 8.95 -5.45
N SER A 29 29.22 9.21 -6.07
CA SER A 29 27.96 9.59 -5.41
C SER A 29 27.07 8.40 -5.07
N LEU A 30 27.48 7.18 -5.43
CA LEU A 30 26.72 5.95 -5.16
C LEU A 30 27.09 5.38 -3.78
N PRO A 31 26.15 4.73 -3.07
CA PRO A 31 26.42 4.09 -1.79
C PRO A 31 27.33 2.87 -1.89
N ALA A 32 27.48 2.29 -3.10
CA ALA A 32 28.37 1.18 -3.38
C ALA A 32 28.72 1.14 -4.88
N GLN A 33 29.94 0.68 -5.20
CA GLN A 33 30.45 0.60 -6.58
C GLN A 33 30.68 -0.85 -7.04
N HIS A 34 30.50 -1.84 -6.16
CA HIS A 34 30.70 -3.25 -6.50
C HIS A 34 29.61 -3.78 -7.45
N ASP A 35 29.95 -4.82 -8.22
CA ASP A 35 29.08 -5.38 -9.27
C ASP A 35 27.69 -5.78 -8.78
N HIS A 36 27.56 -6.33 -7.56
CA HIS A 36 26.25 -6.67 -6.98
C HIS A 36 25.30 -5.46 -6.97
N TYR A 37 25.80 -4.27 -6.61
CA TYR A 37 24.99 -3.06 -6.56
C TYR A 37 24.58 -2.59 -7.96
N LEU A 38 25.53 -2.58 -8.90
CA LEU A 38 25.32 -2.10 -10.27
C LEU A 38 24.39 -3.03 -11.07
N LEU A 39 24.53 -4.34 -10.87
CA LEU A 39 23.70 -5.33 -11.55
C LEU A 39 22.22 -5.24 -11.17
N ARG A 40 21.85 -4.68 -10.01
CA ARG A 40 20.43 -4.45 -9.66
C ARG A 40 19.75 -3.54 -10.67
N TRP A 41 20.40 -2.44 -11.05
CA TRP A 41 19.89 -1.47 -12.01
C TRP A 41 19.78 -2.06 -13.41
N LEU A 42 20.77 -2.86 -13.82
CA LEU A 42 20.74 -3.58 -15.09
C LEU A 42 19.62 -4.62 -15.13
N ARG A 43 19.49 -5.48 -14.11
CA ARG A 43 18.41 -6.48 -14.04
C ARG A 43 17.03 -5.84 -14.07
N ALA A 44 16.83 -4.78 -13.29
CA ALA A 44 15.56 -4.04 -13.26
C ALA A 44 15.15 -3.40 -14.61
N ARG A 45 16.08 -3.31 -15.57
CA ARG A 45 15.84 -2.81 -16.93
C ARG A 45 16.21 -3.82 -18.00
N ASN A 46 16.23 -5.12 -17.66
CA ASN A 46 16.53 -6.22 -18.60
C ASN A 46 17.85 -6.01 -19.38
N PHE A 47 18.88 -5.52 -18.70
CA PHE A 47 20.19 -5.16 -19.26
C PHE A 47 20.13 -4.10 -20.38
N ASN A 48 19.07 -3.29 -20.43
CA ASN A 48 19.04 -2.09 -21.26
C ASN A 48 19.84 -0.96 -20.57
N ILE A 49 21.02 -0.67 -21.11
CA ILE A 49 21.99 0.25 -20.50
C ILE A 49 21.41 1.67 -20.38
N GLN A 50 20.78 2.20 -21.42
CA GLN A 50 20.24 3.57 -21.41
C GLN A 50 19.15 3.75 -20.35
N LYS A 51 18.25 2.76 -20.22
CA LYS A 51 17.20 2.79 -19.20
C LYS A 51 17.76 2.59 -17.79
N ALA A 52 18.77 1.74 -17.63
CA ALA A 52 19.45 1.53 -16.34
C ALA A 52 20.20 2.80 -15.91
N GLU A 53 20.88 3.48 -16.84
CA GLU A 53 21.56 4.75 -16.60
C GLU A 53 20.57 5.84 -16.18
N ALA A 54 19.47 6.02 -16.93
CA ALA A 54 18.45 6.99 -16.58
C ALA A 54 17.88 6.74 -15.17
N MET A 55 17.65 5.46 -14.83
CA MET A 55 17.14 5.06 -13.51
C MET A 55 18.13 5.38 -12.39
N ILE A 56 19.39 4.97 -12.51
CA ILE A 56 20.38 5.20 -11.44
C ILE A 56 20.73 6.68 -11.27
N ARG A 57 20.73 7.47 -12.36
CA ARG A 57 20.91 8.94 -12.29
C ARG A 57 19.75 9.61 -11.55
N LYS A 58 18.49 9.20 -11.81
CA LYS A 58 17.32 9.67 -11.04
C LYS A 58 17.46 9.29 -9.56
N HIS A 59 17.96 8.09 -9.27
CA HIS A 59 18.23 7.67 -7.90
C HIS A 59 19.29 8.54 -7.22
N VAL A 60 20.39 8.91 -7.89
CA VAL A 60 21.40 9.82 -7.30
C VAL A 60 20.79 11.17 -6.91
N GLU A 61 19.93 11.75 -7.74
CA GLU A 61 19.23 12.99 -7.39
C GLU A 61 18.26 12.78 -6.22
N PHE A 62 17.51 11.68 -6.21
CA PHE A 62 16.66 11.31 -5.08
C PHE A 62 17.46 11.17 -3.77
N ARG A 63 18.63 10.52 -3.82
CA ARG A 63 19.52 10.37 -2.66
C ARG A 63 19.88 11.72 -2.06
N LYS A 64 20.23 12.67 -2.92
CA LYS A 64 20.62 14.04 -2.53
C LYS A 64 19.42 14.82 -1.95
N GLN A 65 18.27 14.78 -2.60
CA GLN A 65 17.07 15.50 -2.16
C GLN A 65 16.58 15.00 -0.80
N MET A 66 16.58 13.68 -0.60
CA MET A 66 16.09 13.04 0.63
C MET A 66 17.16 12.91 1.71
N ARG A 67 18.41 13.29 1.42
CA ARG A 67 19.58 13.17 2.31
C ARG A 67 19.76 11.74 2.85
N LEU A 68 19.73 10.76 1.95
CA LEU A 68 19.73 9.34 2.36
C LEU A 68 21.00 8.92 3.09
N ASP A 69 22.13 9.57 2.83
CA ASP A 69 23.41 9.21 3.46
C ASP A 69 23.38 9.36 4.99
N THR A 70 22.52 10.25 5.51
CA THR A 70 22.39 10.47 6.96
C THR A 70 20.96 10.26 7.49
N ILE A 71 20.02 9.78 6.66
CA ILE A 71 18.62 9.66 7.07
C ILE A 71 18.41 8.72 8.26
N VAL A 72 19.25 7.68 8.40
CA VAL A 72 19.16 6.73 9.52
C VAL A 72 19.60 7.37 10.84
N SER A 73 20.57 8.29 10.82
CA SER A 73 21.10 8.93 12.03
C SER A 73 20.40 10.25 12.38
N ASP A 74 20.06 11.05 11.37
CA ASP A 74 19.75 12.47 11.57
C ASP A 74 18.25 12.77 11.51
N TRP A 75 17.43 11.82 11.06
CA TRP A 75 16.00 12.01 10.94
C TRP A 75 15.25 11.14 11.94
N THR A 76 14.39 11.77 12.73
CA THR A 76 13.51 11.10 13.68
C THR A 76 12.07 11.27 13.20
N PRO A 77 11.30 10.19 12.97
CA PRO A 77 9.90 10.30 12.61
C PRO A 77 9.11 11.07 13.68
N PRO A 78 8.01 11.77 13.31
CA PRO A 78 7.06 12.29 14.28
C PRO A 78 6.61 11.23 15.30
N GLU A 79 6.37 11.62 16.55
CA GLU A 79 6.00 10.71 17.63
C GLU A 79 4.78 9.84 17.27
N VAL A 80 3.78 10.41 16.59
CA VAL A 80 2.59 9.68 16.13
C VAL A 80 2.95 8.57 15.15
N ILE A 81 3.96 8.77 14.30
CA ILE A 81 4.43 7.74 13.38
C ILE A 81 5.15 6.64 14.17
N GLN A 82 6.08 7.01 15.06
CA GLN A 82 6.83 6.04 15.87
C GLN A 82 5.90 5.15 16.72
N LYS A 83 4.81 5.72 17.24
CA LYS A 83 3.88 5.01 18.11
C LYS A 83 2.81 4.21 17.37
N TYR A 84 2.31 4.70 16.23
CA TYR A 84 1.09 4.15 15.61
C TYR A 84 1.26 3.64 14.18
N VAL A 85 2.40 3.87 13.51
CA VAL A 85 2.71 3.14 12.27
C VAL A 85 3.19 1.75 12.64
N SER A 86 2.41 0.75 12.23
CA SER A 86 2.73 -0.65 12.43
C SER A 86 3.94 -1.09 11.63
N GLY A 87 4.60 -2.12 12.13
CA GLY A 87 5.65 -2.86 11.46
C GLY A 87 7.00 -2.73 12.15
N GLY A 88 7.98 -3.43 11.61
CA GLY A 88 9.33 -3.44 12.16
C GLY A 88 10.15 -4.63 11.67
N MET A 89 11.46 -4.54 11.87
CA MET A 89 12.39 -5.61 11.50
C MET A 89 12.54 -6.60 12.64
N CYS A 90 12.35 -7.89 12.38
CA CYS A 90 12.55 -8.93 13.38
C CYS A 90 13.06 -10.22 12.73
N GLY A 91 14.31 -10.58 13.03
CA GLY A 91 14.93 -11.83 12.59
C GLY A 91 15.41 -11.82 11.13
N TYR A 92 15.89 -12.99 10.71
CA TYR A 92 16.44 -13.24 9.38
C TYR A 92 15.84 -14.53 8.82
N ASP A 93 15.73 -14.61 7.51
CA ASP A 93 15.42 -15.87 6.86
C ASP A 93 16.63 -16.84 6.88
N ARG A 94 16.41 -18.07 6.45
CA ARG A 94 17.43 -19.14 6.45
C ARG A 94 18.69 -18.79 5.65
N GLU A 95 18.62 -17.83 4.74
CA GLU A 95 19.76 -17.40 3.93
C GLU A 95 20.41 -16.11 4.47
N GLY A 96 19.88 -15.55 5.56
CA GLY A 96 20.40 -14.37 6.23
C GLY A 96 19.75 -13.06 5.79
N SER A 97 18.72 -13.10 4.92
CA SER A 97 17.98 -11.91 4.50
C SER A 97 17.16 -11.35 5.67
N PRO A 98 17.19 -10.03 5.94
CA PRO A 98 16.39 -9.43 7.00
C PRO A 98 14.88 -9.59 6.75
N VAL A 99 14.13 -9.83 7.82
CA VAL A 99 12.66 -9.99 7.77
C VAL A 99 11.99 -8.75 8.35
N TRP A 100 11.10 -8.14 7.57
CA TRP A 100 10.28 -6.99 7.97
C TRP A 100 8.81 -7.38 8.05
N PHE A 101 8.15 -6.98 9.13
CA PHE A 101 6.72 -7.18 9.34
C PHE A 101 5.95 -5.89 9.05
N ASP A 102 4.83 -5.98 8.36
CA ASP A 102 3.80 -4.94 8.30
C ASP A 102 2.48 -5.53 8.84
N VAL A 103 1.90 -4.93 9.89
CA VAL A 103 0.70 -5.43 10.58
C VAL A 103 -0.51 -4.57 10.25
N ILE A 104 -1.37 -5.04 9.35
CA ILE A 104 -2.32 -4.18 8.65
C ILE A 104 -3.56 -3.85 9.47
N GLY A 105 -4.25 -4.85 10.03
CA GLY A 105 -5.54 -4.65 10.70
C GLY A 105 -5.61 -3.54 11.77
N PRO A 106 -4.63 -3.40 12.67
CA PRO A 106 -4.67 -2.38 13.71
C PRO A 106 -4.27 -0.98 13.22
N LEU A 107 -3.78 -0.83 11.98
CA LEU A 107 -3.43 0.46 11.41
C LEU A 107 -4.67 1.38 11.39
N ASP A 108 -4.46 2.67 11.66
CA ASP A 108 -5.49 3.70 11.56
C ASP A 108 -5.10 4.72 10.48
N PRO A 109 -5.40 4.43 9.19
CA PRO A 109 -4.95 5.29 8.09
C PRO A 109 -5.50 6.71 8.18
N LYS A 110 -6.73 6.86 8.67
CA LYS A 110 -7.34 8.19 8.85
C LYS A 110 -6.64 8.94 9.97
N GLY A 111 -6.52 8.35 11.16
CA GLY A 111 -5.83 9.01 12.28
C GLY A 111 -4.40 9.39 11.94
N LEU A 112 -3.68 8.51 11.24
CA LEU A 112 -2.33 8.75 10.76
C LEU A 112 -2.28 9.93 9.77
N LEU A 113 -3.07 9.90 8.69
CA LEU A 113 -3.05 10.99 7.70
C LEU A 113 -3.58 12.32 8.24
N MET A 114 -4.35 12.32 9.34
CA MET A 114 -4.77 13.53 10.04
C MET A 114 -3.71 14.08 11.01
N SER A 115 -2.67 13.31 11.33
CA SER A 115 -1.69 13.63 12.38
C SER A 115 -0.27 13.87 11.87
N ALA A 116 0.07 13.40 10.68
CA ALA A 116 1.37 13.66 10.06
C ALA A 116 1.25 13.82 8.54
N SER A 117 2.25 14.44 7.93
CA SER A 117 2.24 14.70 6.49
C SER A 117 2.54 13.44 5.69
N LYS A 118 2.07 13.37 4.43
CA LYS A 118 2.47 12.31 3.48
C LYS A 118 3.99 12.20 3.34
N GLN A 119 4.70 13.34 3.39
CA GLN A 119 6.16 13.38 3.29
C GLN A 119 6.84 12.72 4.50
N ASP A 120 6.31 12.88 5.71
CA ASP A 120 6.82 12.21 6.89
C ASP A 120 6.69 10.69 6.75
N TYR A 121 5.55 10.20 6.25
CA TYR A 121 5.36 8.76 5.97
C TYR A 121 6.34 8.23 4.94
N GLN A 122 6.49 8.93 3.81
CA GLN A 122 7.46 8.56 2.77
C GLN A 122 8.88 8.53 3.34
N ARG A 123 9.28 9.56 4.08
CA ARG A 123 10.60 9.65 4.71
C ARG A 123 10.83 8.55 5.75
N THR A 124 9.80 8.17 6.49
CA THR A 124 9.82 7.00 7.40
C THR A 124 10.14 5.72 6.64
N LYS A 125 9.40 5.47 5.56
CA LYS A 125 9.55 4.23 4.78
C LYS A 125 10.89 4.18 4.04
N ILE A 126 11.41 5.33 3.61
CA ILE A 126 12.77 5.46 3.07
C ILE A 126 13.82 5.16 4.16
N GLN A 127 13.68 5.71 5.37
CA GLN A 127 14.58 5.41 6.48
C GLN A 127 14.62 3.91 6.77
N HIS A 128 13.45 3.26 6.84
CA HIS A 128 13.37 1.81 7.04
C HIS A 128 14.09 1.03 5.91
N ALA A 129 13.97 1.47 4.65
CA ALA A 129 14.68 0.84 3.54
C ALA A 129 16.19 1.01 3.65
N GLU A 130 16.70 2.19 4.00
CA GLU A 130 18.14 2.38 4.24
C GLU A 130 18.64 1.55 5.43
N MET A 131 17.86 1.45 6.52
CA MET A 131 18.18 0.56 7.66
C MET A 131 18.27 -0.90 7.22
N LEU A 132 17.34 -1.38 6.40
CA LEU A 132 17.35 -2.75 5.87
C LEU A 132 18.53 -2.99 4.93
N GLN A 133 18.95 -1.99 4.13
CA GLN A 133 20.15 -2.09 3.30
C GLN A 133 21.44 -2.15 4.14
N GLN A 134 21.52 -1.37 5.23
CA GLN A 134 22.63 -1.47 6.19
C GLN A 134 22.65 -2.86 6.84
N GLU A 135 21.49 -3.39 7.17
CA GLU A 135 21.37 -4.71 7.78
C GLU A 135 21.76 -5.85 6.80
N CYS A 136 21.36 -5.75 5.53
CA CYS A 136 21.84 -6.62 4.45
C CYS A 136 23.38 -6.62 4.33
N ARG A 137 24.02 -5.43 4.43
CA ARG A 137 25.48 -5.32 4.43
C ARG A 137 26.10 -6.02 5.64
N ARG A 138 25.55 -5.78 6.84
CA ARG A 138 26.00 -6.42 8.09
C ARG A 138 25.89 -7.95 8.01
N GLN A 139 24.81 -8.45 7.43
CA GLN A 139 24.61 -9.88 7.20
C GLN A 139 25.58 -10.43 6.14
N SER A 140 25.90 -9.64 5.12
CA SER A 140 26.87 -10.05 4.11
C SER A 140 28.27 -10.24 4.69
N GLU A 141 28.70 -9.30 5.53
CA GLU A 141 29.97 -9.38 6.27
C GLU A 141 29.99 -10.58 7.23
N LYS A 142 28.91 -10.75 8.02
CA LYS A 142 28.79 -11.84 8.99
C LYS A 142 28.83 -13.22 8.35
N LEU A 143 28.21 -13.38 7.17
CA LEU A 143 28.05 -14.68 6.51
C LEU A 143 29.07 -14.95 5.42
N GLY A 144 29.91 -13.97 5.06
CA GLY A 144 30.89 -14.10 3.98
C GLY A 144 30.26 -14.30 2.60
N LYS A 145 29.01 -13.87 2.39
CA LYS A 145 28.27 -13.99 1.13
C LYS A 145 27.40 -12.76 0.89
N ASN A 146 27.09 -12.43 -0.36
CA ASN A 146 26.24 -11.28 -0.66
C ASN A 146 24.77 -11.51 -0.26
N VAL A 147 24.29 -10.72 0.71
CA VAL A 147 22.88 -10.60 1.11
C VAL A 147 22.39 -9.24 0.64
N GLU A 148 21.52 -9.22 -0.37
CA GLU A 148 20.98 -7.98 -0.96
C GLU A 148 19.45 -7.89 -0.92
N GLY A 149 18.78 -9.02 -0.68
CA GLY A 149 17.33 -9.13 -0.70
C GLY A 149 16.72 -9.12 0.71
N ILE A 150 15.53 -8.53 0.84
CA ILE A 150 14.73 -8.52 2.08
C ILE A 150 13.48 -9.39 1.95
N VAL A 151 13.02 -9.94 3.08
CA VAL A 151 11.75 -10.66 3.16
C VAL A 151 10.72 -9.78 3.87
N LEU A 152 9.54 -9.65 3.29
CA LEU A 152 8.42 -8.95 3.92
C LEU A 152 7.35 -9.96 4.35
N ILE A 153 6.80 -9.79 5.55
CA ILE A 153 5.63 -10.51 6.04
C ILE A 153 4.52 -9.48 6.27
N TYR A 154 3.46 -9.57 5.48
CA TYR A 154 2.25 -8.76 5.63
C TYR A 154 1.21 -9.56 6.39
N ASP A 155 1.01 -9.19 7.65
CA ASP A 155 -0.11 -9.67 8.43
C ASP A 155 -1.38 -8.90 8.05
N CYS A 156 -2.21 -9.53 7.24
CA CYS A 156 -3.45 -8.94 6.73
C CYS A 156 -4.67 -9.27 7.60
N GLU A 157 -4.49 -9.88 8.77
CA GLU A 157 -5.60 -10.07 9.72
C GLU A 157 -6.19 -8.71 10.09
N GLY A 158 -7.53 -8.59 9.99
CA GLY A 158 -8.22 -7.33 10.24
C GLY A 158 -8.18 -6.31 9.09
N LEU A 159 -7.58 -6.64 7.93
CA LEU A 159 -7.73 -5.83 6.72
C LEU A 159 -9.23 -5.66 6.40
N GLY A 160 -9.65 -4.40 6.29
CA GLY A 160 -11.04 -3.97 6.24
C GLY A 160 -11.23 -2.65 5.49
N LEU A 161 -12.48 -2.20 5.35
CA LEU A 161 -12.86 -1.04 4.52
C LEU A 161 -12.12 0.26 4.87
N LYS A 162 -11.71 0.44 6.13
CA LYS A 162 -10.92 1.61 6.56
C LYS A 162 -9.57 1.74 5.83
N HIS A 163 -9.01 0.64 5.32
CA HIS A 163 -7.69 0.62 4.66
C HIS A 163 -7.76 0.94 3.16
N ILE A 164 -8.94 0.79 2.55
CA ILE A 164 -9.16 1.11 1.12
C ILE A 164 -9.69 2.53 0.91
N TRP A 165 -9.63 3.35 1.95
CA TRP A 165 -9.89 4.78 1.87
C TRP A 165 -8.92 5.42 0.86
N LYS A 166 -9.48 6.19 -0.09
CA LYS A 166 -8.74 6.67 -1.27
C LYS A 166 -7.43 7.40 -0.92
N PRO A 167 -7.41 8.38 0.00
CA PRO A 167 -6.15 9.02 0.43
C PRO A 167 -5.09 8.07 0.99
N ALA A 168 -5.50 7.01 1.69
CA ALA A 168 -4.57 5.99 2.19
C ALA A 168 -4.00 5.14 1.05
N ILE A 169 -4.85 4.70 0.11
CA ILE A 169 -4.44 3.96 -1.08
C ILE A 169 -3.49 4.78 -1.95
N GLU A 170 -3.78 6.05 -2.18
CA GLU A 170 -2.92 6.96 -2.94
C GLU A 170 -1.56 7.13 -2.26
N THR A 171 -1.55 7.40 -0.94
CA THR A 171 -0.30 7.54 -0.17
C THR A 171 0.53 6.26 -0.23
N TYR A 172 -0.10 5.10 -0.09
CA TYR A 172 0.59 3.82 -0.16
C TYR A 172 1.10 3.52 -1.58
N GLY A 173 0.33 3.87 -2.62
CA GLY A 173 0.74 3.77 -4.02
C GLY A 173 1.96 4.64 -4.36
N GLU A 174 2.00 5.87 -3.84
CA GLU A 174 3.17 6.75 -3.93
C GLU A 174 4.41 6.12 -3.27
N ILE A 175 4.25 5.48 -2.10
CA ILE A 175 5.32 4.76 -1.41
C ILE A 175 5.82 3.55 -2.22
N LEU A 176 4.90 2.73 -2.77
CA LEU A 176 5.26 1.59 -3.62
C LEU A 176 6.02 2.04 -4.88
N THR A 177 5.54 3.11 -5.52
CA THR A 177 6.20 3.70 -6.70
C THR A 177 7.61 4.17 -6.35
N MET A 178 7.78 4.84 -5.21
CA MET A 178 9.10 5.26 -4.71
C MET A 178 10.03 4.07 -4.52
N PHE A 179 9.54 2.94 -3.97
CA PHE A 179 10.35 1.72 -3.81
C PHE A 179 10.78 1.12 -5.15
N GLU A 180 9.88 1.00 -6.12
CA GLU A 180 10.17 0.49 -7.46
C GLU A 180 11.20 1.35 -8.22
N GLU A 181 11.20 2.66 -7.98
CA GLU A 181 12.12 3.59 -8.62
C GLU A 181 13.51 3.63 -7.98
N ASN A 182 13.62 3.40 -6.66
CA ASN A 182 14.84 3.66 -5.89
C ASN A 182 15.49 2.44 -5.25
N TYR A 183 14.75 1.34 -5.09
CA TYR A 183 15.24 0.10 -4.47
C TYR A 183 15.05 -1.11 -5.38
N PRO A 184 15.49 -1.04 -6.66
CA PRO A 184 15.32 -2.14 -7.60
C PRO A 184 16.01 -3.40 -7.09
N GLU A 185 15.39 -4.54 -7.37
CA GLU A 185 15.93 -5.87 -7.05
C GLU A 185 16.27 -6.10 -5.56
N GLY A 186 15.81 -5.22 -4.66
CA GLY A 186 16.04 -5.33 -3.21
C GLY A 186 15.04 -6.24 -2.50
N LEU A 187 13.92 -6.57 -3.15
CA LEU A 187 12.90 -7.47 -2.60
C LEU A 187 13.20 -8.93 -2.96
N LYS A 188 13.21 -9.81 -1.95
CA LYS A 188 13.38 -11.26 -2.11
C LYS A 188 12.04 -11.98 -2.20
N LYS A 189 11.19 -11.82 -1.19
CA LYS A 189 9.86 -12.43 -1.07
C LYS A 189 8.92 -11.56 -0.24
N VAL A 190 7.63 -11.66 -0.54
CA VAL A 190 6.55 -11.09 0.27
C VAL A 190 5.58 -12.22 0.63
N PHE A 191 5.38 -12.46 1.91
CA PHE A 191 4.38 -13.40 2.41
C PHE A 191 3.17 -12.62 2.89
N ILE A 192 2.01 -12.86 2.29
CA ILE A 192 0.73 -12.36 2.79
C ILE A 192 0.13 -13.46 3.65
N ILE A 193 -0.08 -13.20 4.94
CA ILE A 193 -0.68 -14.15 5.87
C ILE A 193 -2.04 -13.65 6.35
N LYS A 194 -2.93 -14.59 6.70
CA LYS A 194 -4.26 -14.30 7.27
C LYS A 194 -5.08 -13.32 6.41
N ALA A 195 -4.96 -13.43 5.09
CA ALA A 195 -5.64 -12.57 4.13
C ALA A 195 -7.18 -12.77 4.20
N PRO A 196 -7.97 -11.71 4.47
CA PRO A 196 -9.43 -11.84 4.47
C PRO A 196 -10.00 -11.80 3.05
N LYS A 197 -11.31 -12.07 2.91
CA LYS A 197 -12.03 -11.98 1.62
C LYS A 197 -11.91 -10.62 0.92
N LEU A 198 -11.59 -9.55 1.66
CA LEU A 198 -11.36 -8.21 1.10
C LEU A 198 -9.99 -8.06 0.42
N PHE A 199 -9.02 -8.93 0.72
CA PHE A 199 -7.65 -8.80 0.24
C PHE A 199 -7.53 -8.67 -1.28
N PRO A 200 -8.22 -9.49 -2.10
CA PRO A 200 -8.15 -9.34 -3.55
C PRO A 200 -8.57 -7.95 -4.07
N VAL A 201 -9.56 -7.31 -3.42
CA VAL A 201 -10.00 -5.94 -3.77
C VAL A 201 -8.90 -4.94 -3.42
N ALA A 202 -8.34 -5.03 -2.21
CA ALA A 202 -7.25 -4.17 -1.78
C ALA A 202 -6.00 -4.34 -2.67
N TYR A 203 -5.64 -5.57 -3.04
CA TYR A 203 -4.52 -5.86 -3.93
C TYR A 203 -4.73 -5.23 -5.31
N ASN A 204 -5.93 -5.35 -5.89
CA ASN A 204 -6.24 -4.72 -7.18
C ASN A 204 -6.10 -3.20 -7.18
N LEU A 205 -6.37 -2.55 -6.04
CA LEU A 205 -6.19 -1.10 -5.89
C LEU A 205 -4.72 -0.66 -5.85
N ILE A 206 -3.78 -1.56 -5.53
CA ILE A 206 -2.37 -1.22 -5.39
C ILE A 206 -1.46 -1.90 -6.41
N LYS A 207 -1.92 -2.97 -7.08
CA LYS A 207 -1.06 -3.80 -7.93
C LYS A 207 -0.43 -3.03 -9.08
N HIS A 208 -1.13 -2.04 -9.61
CA HIS A 208 -0.64 -1.21 -10.71
C HIS A 208 0.55 -0.31 -10.36
N PHE A 209 0.85 -0.11 -9.07
CA PHE A 209 2.06 0.58 -8.62
C PHE A 209 3.29 -0.33 -8.53
N MET A 210 3.12 -1.64 -8.71
CA MET A 210 4.19 -2.64 -8.63
C MET A 210 4.56 -3.18 -10.01
N CYS A 211 5.85 -3.41 -10.25
CA CYS A 211 6.31 -4.07 -11.46
C CYS A 211 6.01 -5.58 -11.43
N GLU A 212 6.08 -6.24 -12.59
CA GLU A 212 5.80 -7.68 -12.70
C GLU A 212 6.71 -8.52 -11.79
N GLU A 213 7.98 -8.15 -11.67
CA GLU A 213 8.96 -8.87 -10.85
C GLU A 213 8.60 -8.80 -9.36
N THR A 214 8.14 -7.64 -8.87
CA THR A 214 7.63 -7.51 -7.50
C THR A 214 6.40 -8.37 -7.28
N ARG A 215 5.43 -8.34 -8.22
CA ARG A 215 4.19 -9.14 -8.11
C ARG A 215 4.48 -10.64 -8.05
N ARG A 216 5.45 -11.14 -8.84
CA ARG A 216 5.86 -12.56 -8.83
C ARG A 216 6.46 -13.02 -7.50
N LYS A 217 6.96 -12.09 -6.67
CA LYS A 217 7.53 -12.38 -5.35
C LYS A 217 6.49 -12.40 -4.23
N ILE A 218 5.23 -12.07 -4.53
CA ILE A 218 4.12 -12.08 -3.57
C ILE A 218 3.52 -13.48 -3.52
N LEU A 219 3.50 -14.04 -2.31
CA LEU A 219 2.93 -15.35 -1.99
C LEU A 219 1.79 -15.14 -0.99
N VAL A 220 0.56 -15.48 -1.40
CA VAL A 220 -0.61 -15.43 -0.52
C VAL A 220 -0.76 -16.80 0.13
N LEU A 221 -0.48 -16.87 1.43
CA LEU A 221 -0.45 -18.13 2.17
C LEU A 221 -1.84 -18.51 2.67
N GLY A 222 -2.07 -19.83 2.74
CA GLY A 222 -3.33 -20.44 3.16
C GLY A 222 -3.50 -20.50 4.69
N SER A 223 -4.26 -21.50 5.15
CA SER A 223 -4.47 -21.74 6.57
C SER A 223 -3.22 -22.27 7.29
N ASP A 224 -2.34 -22.93 6.55
CA ASP A 224 -1.04 -23.51 6.93
C ASP A 224 0.14 -22.51 6.78
N TRP A 225 -0.17 -21.21 6.87
CA TRP A 225 0.81 -20.14 6.71
C TRP A 225 1.98 -20.23 7.70
N GLN A 226 1.80 -20.83 8.88
CA GLN A 226 2.88 -21.03 9.85
C GLN A 226 3.90 -22.04 9.32
N GLU A 227 3.44 -23.20 8.87
CA GLU A 227 4.30 -24.23 8.28
C GLU A 227 5.00 -23.71 7.02
N ASP A 228 4.32 -22.91 6.20
CA ASP A 228 4.91 -22.27 5.03
C ASP A 228 6.02 -21.28 5.38
N LEU A 229 5.83 -20.44 6.41
CA LEU A 229 6.87 -19.54 6.87
C LEU A 229 8.10 -20.31 7.37
N HIS A 230 7.92 -21.45 8.05
CA HIS A 230 9.03 -22.29 8.56
C HIS A 230 9.90 -22.89 7.45
N LYS A 231 9.37 -23.06 6.24
CA LYS A 231 10.15 -23.47 5.05
C LYS A 231 11.20 -22.41 4.67
N HIS A 232 11.02 -21.16 5.11
CA HIS A 232 11.85 -20.02 4.72
C HIS A 232 12.60 -19.37 5.89
N ILE A 233 12.04 -19.42 7.09
CA ILE A 233 12.54 -18.73 8.28
C ILE A 233 12.67 -19.76 9.41
N ASP A 234 13.81 -19.78 10.09
CA ASP A 234 13.99 -20.66 11.25
C ASP A 234 13.10 -20.22 12.43
N PRO A 235 12.53 -21.16 13.22
CA PRO A 235 11.61 -20.81 14.31
C PRO A 235 12.17 -19.84 15.36
N ASP A 236 13.48 -19.82 15.62
CA ASP A 236 14.14 -18.90 16.57
C ASP A 236 14.29 -17.46 16.02
N GLN A 237 14.13 -17.30 14.71
CA GLN A 237 14.11 -16.00 14.03
C GLN A 237 12.71 -15.40 13.92
N LEU A 238 11.67 -16.19 14.17
CA LEU A 238 10.27 -15.80 14.02
C LEU A 238 9.60 -15.57 15.39
N PRO A 239 8.82 -14.49 15.59
CA PRO A 239 8.06 -14.30 16.83
C PRO A 239 7.11 -15.47 17.12
N VAL A 240 6.87 -15.77 18.40
CA VAL A 240 5.90 -16.80 18.82
C VAL A 240 4.51 -16.50 18.25
N LEU A 241 4.08 -15.24 18.19
CA LEU A 241 2.81 -14.82 17.57
C LEU A 241 2.69 -15.33 16.12
N TYR A 242 3.80 -15.41 15.39
CA TYR A 242 3.86 -15.83 13.99
C TYR A 242 4.25 -17.31 13.84
N GLY A 243 4.16 -18.10 14.92
CA GLY A 243 4.43 -19.54 14.89
C GLY A 243 5.89 -19.93 15.16
N GLY A 244 6.75 -18.98 15.53
CA GLY A 244 8.13 -19.28 15.93
C GLY A 244 8.32 -19.50 17.43
N THR A 245 9.52 -19.20 17.90
CA THR A 245 9.95 -19.34 19.30
C THR A 245 10.58 -18.06 19.86
N ARG A 246 10.73 -17.02 19.04
CA ARG A 246 11.32 -15.74 19.45
C ARG A 246 10.35 -14.95 20.33
N THR A 247 10.87 -14.38 21.41
CA THR A 247 10.15 -13.50 22.33
C THR A 247 11.00 -12.27 22.63
N ASP A 248 10.39 -11.23 23.19
CA ASP A 248 11.14 -10.15 23.84
C ASP A 248 11.86 -10.66 25.11
N PRO A 249 12.84 -9.92 25.65
CA PRO A 249 13.54 -10.32 26.88
C PRO A 249 12.63 -10.57 28.10
N ASP A 250 11.44 -9.97 28.13
CA ASP A 250 10.41 -10.15 29.16
C ASP A 250 9.44 -11.30 28.86
N GLY A 251 9.63 -12.01 27.74
CA GLY A 251 8.79 -13.12 27.31
C GLY A 251 7.58 -12.71 26.45
N ASP A 252 7.42 -11.45 26.03
CA ASP A 252 6.30 -11.06 25.15
C ASP A 252 6.38 -11.82 23.81
N PRO A 253 5.37 -12.67 23.47
CA PRO A 253 5.39 -13.47 22.25
C PRO A 253 5.26 -12.64 20.97
N ARG A 254 4.99 -11.34 21.12
CA ARG A 254 4.73 -10.40 20.03
C ARG A 254 5.99 -9.63 19.63
N CYS A 255 7.09 -9.73 20.36
CA CYS A 255 8.33 -9.01 20.02
C CYS A 255 8.12 -7.49 19.83
N ARG A 256 7.41 -6.83 20.77
CA ARG A 256 7.08 -5.39 20.72
C ARG A 256 8.30 -4.47 20.76
N THR A 257 9.43 -4.95 21.26
CA THR A 257 10.68 -4.17 21.17
C THR A 257 11.18 -4.02 19.72
N MET A 258 10.71 -4.89 18.82
CA MET A 258 11.12 -4.95 17.41
C MET A 258 9.98 -4.62 16.43
N ILE A 259 8.73 -4.93 16.78
CA ILE A 259 7.56 -4.80 15.90
C ILE A 259 6.52 -3.88 16.56
N ASN A 260 6.18 -2.79 15.88
CA ASN A 260 5.05 -1.95 16.27
C ASN A 260 3.74 -2.57 15.75
N TYR A 261 2.70 -2.64 16.59
CA TYR A 261 1.40 -3.23 16.25
C TYR A 261 0.32 -2.18 15.94
N GLY A 262 0.71 -0.93 15.70
CA GLY A 262 -0.18 0.18 15.41
C GLY A 262 -1.16 0.49 16.53
N GLY A 263 -2.39 0.83 16.15
CA GLY A 263 -3.47 1.19 17.05
C GLY A 263 -4.20 2.45 16.58
N THR A 264 -5.31 2.76 17.25
CA THR A 264 -6.06 3.99 16.99
C THR A 264 -5.25 5.20 17.43
N VAL A 265 -5.08 6.17 16.54
CA VAL A 265 -4.36 7.40 16.86
C VAL A 265 -5.24 8.28 17.74
N PRO A 266 -4.76 8.72 18.92
CA PRO A 266 -5.49 9.66 19.76
C PRO A 266 -5.74 10.97 19.01
N LYS A 267 -6.96 11.51 19.13
CA LYS A 267 -7.35 12.78 18.50
C LYS A 267 -6.46 13.96 18.89
N SER A 268 -5.75 13.88 20.02
CA SER A 268 -4.78 14.89 20.44
C SER A 268 -3.57 15.03 19.51
N TYR A 269 -3.30 14.04 18.65
CA TYR A 269 -2.26 14.14 17.61
C TYR A 269 -2.74 14.80 16.32
N TYR A 270 -4.04 15.04 16.15
CA TYR A 270 -4.57 15.54 14.89
C TYR A 270 -4.15 17.01 14.71
N VAL A 271 -3.50 17.29 13.58
CA VAL A 271 -2.99 18.63 13.24
C VAL A 271 -3.87 19.34 12.21
N GLN A 272 -4.91 18.67 11.73
CA GLN A 272 -5.86 19.17 10.75
C GLN A 272 -7.25 18.57 11.00
N ASP A 273 -8.30 19.32 10.65
CA ASP A 273 -9.70 18.90 10.82
C ASP A 273 -10.24 18.14 9.59
N ALA A 274 -9.66 18.37 8.42
CA ALA A 274 -9.97 17.67 7.19
C ALA A 274 -8.76 17.56 6.26
N LEU A 275 -8.68 16.47 5.48
CA LEU A 275 -7.77 16.40 4.34
C LEU A 275 -8.29 17.27 3.20
N LYS A 276 -7.38 18.01 2.54
CA LYS A 276 -7.68 18.63 1.25
C LYS A 276 -7.81 17.51 0.22
N VAL A 277 -9.02 17.31 -0.29
CA VAL A 277 -9.31 16.32 -1.32
C VAL A 277 -9.86 17.02 -2.55
N GLN A 278 -9.35 16.63 -3.72
CA GLN A 278 -9.89 17.06 -5.00
C GLN A 278 -11.10 16.18 -5.36
N TYR A 279 -12.10 16.80 -5.98
CA TYR A 279 -13.31 16.14 -6.45
C TYR A 279 -13.37 16.20 -7.97
N ASP A 280 -13.87 15.13 -8.58
CA ASP A 280 -13.95 15.03 -10.05
C ASP A 280 -15.10 15.87 -10.61
N THR A 281 -16.14 16.12 -9.82
CA THR A 281 -17.37 16.78 -10.28
C THR A 281 -17.93 17.71 -9.21
N SER A 282 -18.56 18.80 -9.63
CA SER A 282 -19.30 19.73 -8.76
C SER A 282 -20.63 20.11 -9.40
N VAL A 283 -21.73 19.96 -8.65
CA VAL A 283 -23.10 20.18 -9.14
C VAL A 283 -23.90 20.98 -8.11
N THR A 284 -24.71 21.92 -8.58
CA THR A 284 -25.68 22.64 -7.75
C THR A 284 -27.02 21.93 -7.77
N ILE A 285 -27.47 21.46 -6.60
CA ILE A 285 -28.77 20.84 -6.40
C ILE A 285 -29.74 21.92 -5.93
N SER A 286 -30.75 22.23 -6.74
CA SER A 286 -31.80 23.18 -6.40
C SER A 286 -32.54 22.80 -5.12
N ARG A 287 -33.12 23.78 -4.44
CA ARG A 287 -34.01 23.54 -3.29
C ARG A 287 -35.15 22.60 -3.69
N GLY A 288 -35.60 21.75 -2.78
CA GLY A 288 -36.70 20.83 -3.06
C GLY A 288 -36.37 19.70 -4.05
N SER A 289 -35.11 19.57 -4.49
CA SER A 289 -34.68 18.64 -5.54
C SER A 289 -33.65 17.63 -5.02
N SER A 290 -33.38 16.60 -5.84
CA SER A 290 -32.35 15.58 -5.58
C SER A 290 -31.54 15.30 -6.84
N LEU A 291 -30.27 14.94 -6.67
CA LEU A 291 -29.42 14.38 -7.73
C LEU A 291 -29.29 12.87 -7.53
N GLN A 292 -29.52 12.10 -8.58
CA GLN A 292 -29.33 10.65 -8.59
C GLN A 292 -28.24 10.28 -9.60
N LEU A 293 -27.28 9.47 -9.15
CA LEU A 293 -26.18 8.98 -9.96
C LEU A 293 -26.29 7.46 -10.08
N ASP A 294 -26.50 6.97 -11.30
CA ASP A 294 -26.67 5.55 -11.60
C ASP A 294 -25.32 4.89 -11.92
N PHE A 295 -25.00 3.80 -11.23
CA PHE A 295 -23.79 3.00 -11.45
C PHE A 295 -24.18 1.55 -11.77
N HIS A 296 -23.81 1.09 -12.96
CA HIS A 296 -24.01 -0.31 -13.35
C HIS A 296 -22.92 -1.19 -12.74
N ILE A 297 -23.33 -2.11 -11.88
CA ILE A 297 -22.47 -3.06 -11.19
C ILE A 297 -22.62 -4.42 -11.88
N PRO A 298 -21.59 -4.88 -12.64
CA PRO A 298 -21.71 -6.08 -13.47
C PRO A 298 -21.60 -7.37 -12.65
N ALA A 299 -20.95 -7.34 -11.50
CA ALA A 299 -20.66 -8.51 -10.68
C ALA A 299 -20.81 -8.20 -9.18
N ALA A 300 -21.19 -9.21 -8.41
CA ALA A 300 -21.10 -9.17 -6.95
C ALA A 300 -19.63 -8.94 -6.51
N SER A 301 -19.44 -8.49 -5.27
CA SER A 301 -18.13 -8.16 -4.68
C SER A 301 -17.40 -7.00 -5.35
N THR A 302 -18.07 -6.26 -6.24
CA THR A 302 -17.59 -4.98 -6.78
C THR A 302 -17.60 -3.93 -5.68
N LEU A 303 -16.52 -3.16 -5.56
CA LEU A 303 -16.42 -2.08 -4.58
C LEU A 303 -16.93 -0.77 -5.21
N LEU A 304 -17.92 -0.16 -4.58
CA LEU A 304 -18.41 1.17 -4.87
C LEU A 304 -17.91 2.12 -3.77
N ARG A 305 -17.06 3.08 -4.10
CA ARG A 305 -16.53 4.05 -3.14
C ARG A 305 -16.83 5.48 -3.56
N TRP A 306 -17.08 6.34 -2.59
CA TRP A 306 -17.40 7.73 -2.83
C TRP A 306 -16.77 8.66 -1.82
N GLN A 307 -16.61 9.91 -2.24
CA GLN A 307 -16.31 11.02 -1.37
C GLN A 307 -17.08 12.24 -1.83
N PHE A 308 -17.59 13.05 -0.91
CA PHE A 308 -18.25 14.31 -1.23
C PHE A 308 -18.09 15.37 -0.13
N ALA A 309 -18.26 16.62 -0.54
CA ALA A 309 -18.45 17.77 0.34
C ALA A 309 -19.59 18.64 -0.20
N SER A 310 -20.25 19.37 0.70
CA SER A 310 -21.28 20.36 0.34
C SER A 310 -20.84 21.76 0.76
N GLU A 311 -21.33 22.80 0.09
CA GLU A 311 -21.04 24.18 0.50
C GLU A 311 -22.12 24.72 1.46
N GLY A 312 -21.67 25.29 2.58
CA GLY A 312 -22.48 26.12 3.49
C GLY A 312 -23.55 25.42 4.33
N ALA A 313 -23.99 24.21 3.96
CA ALA A 313 -25.04 23.50 4.67
C ALA A 313 -24.91 21.98 4.53
N ASP A 314 -25.69 21.25 5.33
CA ASP A 314 -25.78 19.81 5.24
C ASP A 314 -26.45 19.33 3.94
N ILE A 315 -26.21 18.07 3.58
CA ILE A 315 -26.85 17.42 2.42
C ILE A 315 -27.36 16.04 2.82
N GLY A 316 -28.52 15.65 2.31
CA GLY A 316 -29.01 14.28 2.44
C GLY A 316 -28.22 13.36 1.52
N PHE A 317 -27.81 12.18 1.97
CA PHE A 317 -27.15 11.20 1.12
C PHE A 317 -27.57 9.77 1.49
N GLY A 318 -27.78 8.93 0.48
CA GLY A 318 -28.06 7.50 0.64
C GLY A 318 -27.72 6.71 -0.62
N VAL A 319 -27.65 5.38 -0.48
CA VAL A 319 -27.36 4.45 -1.58
C VAL A 319 -28.51 3.46 -1.72
N TYR A 320 -28.97 3.28 -2.95
CA TYR A 320 -30.12 2.43 -3.28
C TYR A 320 -29.76 1.49 -4.42
N ARG A 321 -30.55 0.45 -4.62
CA ARG A 321 -30.46 -0.44 -5.79
C ARG A 321 -31.82 -0.52 -6.46
N ARG A 322 -31.83 -0.35 -7.79
CA ARG A 322 -33.06 -0.45 -8.56
C ARG A 322 -33.60 -1.87 -8.54
N THR A 323 -34.92 -1.98 -8.42
CA THR A 323 -35.64 -3.26 -8.38
C THR A 323 -36.32 -3.58 -9.71
N LYS A 324 -36.48 -2.58 -10.59
CA LYS A 324 -37.10 -2.69 -11.91
C LYS A 324 -36.06 -2.51 -13.02
N ALA A 325 -36.18 -3.25 -14.11
CA ALA A 325 -35.34 -3.10 -15.29
C ALA A 325 -35.85 -1.95 -16.18
N GLY A 326 -34.99 -0.97 -16.48
CA GLY A 326 -35.26 0.16 -17.39
C GLY A 326 -36.05 1.34 -16.78
N GLY A 327 -35.68 2.58 -17.15
CA GLY A 327 -36.39 3.83 -16.82
C GLY A 327 -36.08 4.41 -15.43
N GLN A 328 -36.34 5.72 -15.22
CA GLN A 328 -36.20 6.37 -13.91
C GLN A 328 -37.18 5.77 -12.88
N GLN A 329 -36.67 5.37 -11.72
CA GLN A 329 -37.45 4.86 -10.59
C GLN A 329 -37.41 5.89 -9.46
N LYS A 330 -38.50 6.02 -8.70
CA LYS A 330 -38.48 6.86 -7.49
C LYS A 330 -37.63 6.19 -6.42
N VAL A 331 -36.79 6.96 -5.72
CA VAL A 331 -35.91 6.45 -4.65
C VAL A 331 -36.69 5.67 -3.59
N SER A 332 -37.90 6.10 -3.25
CA SER A 332 -38.79 5.42 -2.30
C SER A 332 -39.23 4.01 -2.72
N GLU A 333 -39.10 3.65 -4.00
CA GLU A 333 -39.45 2.32 -4.53
C GLU A 333 -38.21 1.43 -4.73
N MET A 334 -37.01 1.97 -4.56
CA MET A 334 -35.76 1.23 -4.71
C MET A 334 -35.43 0.45 -3.43
N LEU A 335 -34.62 -0.59 -3.57
CA LEU A 335 -34.06 -1.29 -2.41
C LEU A 335 -33.07 -0.38 -1.70
N GLN A 336 -33.28 -0.11 -0.42
CA GLN A 336 -32.35 0.69 0.38
C GLN A 336 -31.11 -0.14 0.73
N VAL A 337 -29.93 0.36 0.34
CA VAL A 337 -28.65 -0.30 0.62
C VAL A 337 -27.91 0.45 1.74
N LEU A 338 -27.86 1.77 1.65
CA LEU A 338 -27.44 2.68 2.71
C LEU A 338 -28.58 3.67 2.96
N PRO A 339 -29.20 3.69 4.15
CA PRO A 339 -30.27 4.62 4.48
C PRO A 339 -29.87 6.07 4.24
N GLY A 340 -30.81 6.86 3.70
CA GLY A 340 -30.64 8.30 3.57
C GLY A 340 -30.44 8.97 4.93
N GLN A 341 -29.34 9.71 5.11
CA GLN A 341 -29.08 10.51 6.31
C GLN A 341 -28.62 11.92 5.94
N ARG A 342 -28.71 12.86 6.87
CA ARG A 342 -28.20 14.23 6.70
C ARG A 342 -26.75 14.29 7.16
N TYR A 343 -25.88 14.77 6.29
CA TYR A 343 -24.44 14.88 6.54
C TYR A 343 -24.03 16.34 6.57
N ASN A 344 -23.29 16.76 7.61
CA ASN A 344 -22.68 18.09 7.69
C ASN A 344 -21.41 18.18 6.83
N ALA A 345 -21.53 17.79 5.55
CA ALA A 345 -20.42 17.64 4.62
C ALA A 345 -19.75 18.98 4.21
N HIS A 346 -20.23 20.10 4.74
CA HIS A 346 -19.63 21.43 4.63
C HIS A 346 -18.57 21.70 5.70
N MET A 347 -18.62 20.98 6.83
CA MET A 347 -17.62 21.07 7.89
C MET A 347 -16.49 20.07 7.67
N VAL A 348 -16.86 18.82 7.37
CA VAL A 348 -15.91 17.74 7.13
C VAL A 348 -16.40 16.94 5.93
N PRO A 349 -15.57 16.78 4.88
CA PRO A 349 -15.88 15.89 3.78
C PRO A 349 -16.26 14.48 4.22
N GLU A 350 -17.28 13.92 3.57
CA GLU A 350 -17.73 12.55 3.80
C GLU A 350 -17.05 11.61 2.82
N SER A 351 -16.53 10.49 3.32
CA SER A 351 -15.96 9.42 2.49
C SER A 351 -16.40 8.08 3.04
N SER A 352 -16.90 7.22 2.15
CA SER A 352 -17.29 5.86 2.52
C SER A 352 -17.24 4.95 1.29
N CYS A 353 -17.45 3.66 1.53
CA CYS A 353 -17.53 2.67 0.47
C CYS A 353 -18.45 1.52 0.86
N LEU A 354 -18.82 0.74 -0.14
CA LEU A 354 -19.71 -0.39 -0.07
C LEU A 354 -19.19 -1.50 -0.97
N ILE A 355 -19.20 -2.74 -0.48
CA ILE A 355 -19.04 -3.92 -1.33
C ILE A 355 -20.45 -4.31 -1.80
N CYS A 356 -20.70 -4.17 -3.10
CA CYS A 356 -21.97 -4.52 -3.73
C CYS A 356 -22.18 -6.04 -3.68
N SER A 357 -23.15 -6.52 -2.91
CA SER A 357 -23.42 -7.96 -2.75
C SER A 357 -24.02 -8.61 -3.99
N GLU A 358 -24.70 -7.83 -4.83
CA GLU A 358 -25.37 -8.31 -6.04
C GLU A 358 -25.14 -7.38 -7.23
N PRO A 359 -25.12 -7.92 -8.47
CA PRO A 359 -25.15 -7.12 -9.70
C PRO A 359 -26.41 -6.26 -9.82
N GLY A 360 -26.33 -5.17 -10.58
CA GLY A 360 -27.48 -4.32 -10.89
C GLY A 360 -27.13 -2.84 -10.93
N VAL A 361 -28.14 -1.97 -10.91
CA VAL A 361 -27.94 -0.52 -10.91
C VAL A 361 -28.03 0.02 -9.49
N TYR A 362 -26.91 0.49 -8.97
CA TYR A 362 -26.83 1.20 -7.69
C TYR A 362 -26.99 2.70 -7.94
N VAL A 363 -27.76 3.36 -7.09
CA VAL A 363 -28.09 4.77 -7.19
C VAL A 363 -27.57 5.51 -5.97
N LEU A 364 -26.62 6.40 -6.18
CA LEU A 364 -26.20 7.37 -5.16
C LEU A 364 -27.13 8.58 -5.25
N CYS A 365 -27.84 8.87 -4.16
CA CYS A 365 -28.80 9.96 -4.12
C CYS A 365 -28.32 11.07 -3.19
N PHE A 366 -28.07 12.26 -3.73
CA PHE A 366 -27.89 13.48 -2.97
C PHE A 366 -29.24 14.22 -2.88
N ASP A 367 -29.75 14.38 -1.68
CA ASP A 367 -31.08 14.90 -1.42
C ASP A 367 -31.03 16.30 -0.80
N ASN A 368 -31.63 17.27 -1.50
CA ASN A 368 -31.88 18.63 -1.02
C ASN A 368 -33.39 18.92 -0.93
N SER A 369 -34.23 17.89 -0.94
CA SER A 369 -35.70 18.02 -0.91
C SER A 369 -36.22 18.70 0.36
N TYR A 370 -35.50 18.56 1.47
CA TYR A 370 -35.85 19.16 2.76
C TYR A 370 -35.47 20.65 2.88
N SER A 371 -34.70 21.21 1.94
CA SER A 371 -34.30 22.63 1.99
C SER A 371 -35.39 23.52 1.41
N LEU A 372 -35.85 24.49 2.20
CA LEU A 372 -36.90 25.44 1.80
C LEU A 372 -36.34 26.69 1.09
N LEU A 373 -35.09 27.05 1.36
CA LEU A 373 -34.55 28.37 0.98
C LEU A 373 -33.31 28.30 0.08
N GLN A 374 -32.46 27.28 0.23
CA GLN A 374 -31.14 27.25 -0.39
C GLN A 374 -30.95 26.07 -1.34
N SER A 375 -30.39 26.35 -2.52
CA SER A 375 -29.70 25.35 -3.32
C SER A 375 -28.38 24.97 -2.64
N LYS A 376 -27.84 23.81 -2.99
CA LYS A 376 -26.60 23.31 -2.41
C LYS A 376 -25.65 22.88 -3.49
N LYS A 377 -24.44 23.43 -3.46
CA LYS A 377 -23.36 22.95 -4.31
C LYS A 377 -22.69 21.76 -3.63
N VAL A 378 -22.62 20.65 -4.35
CA VAL A 378 -22.04 19.39 -3.89
C VAL A 378 -20.91 19.03 -4.83
N SER A 379 -19.72 18.83 -4.28
CA SER A 379 -18.54 18.33 -4.99
C SER A 379 -18.31 16.88 -4.60
N TYR A 380 -18.14 15.98 -5.57
CA TYR A 380 -18.03 14.56 -5.31
C TYR A 380 -17.10 13.82 -6.30
N SER A 381 -16.64 12.67 -5.85
CA SER A 381 -15.93 11.65 -6.62
C SER A 381 -16.55 10.29 -6.30
N VAL A 382 -16.79 9.47 -7.32
CA VAL A 382 -17.31 8.11 -7.16
C VAL A 382 -16.55 7.18 -8.07
N GLU A 383 -16.16 6.03 -7.54
CA GLU A 383 -15.40 5.03 -8.29
C GLU A 383 -16.04 3.66 -8.11
N VAL A 384 -16.12 2.94 -9.23
CA VAL A 384 -16.51 1.53 -9.29
C VAL A 384 -15.24 0.74 -9.53
N VAL A 385 -14.87 -0.08 -8.55
CA VAL A 385 -13.68 -0.92 -8.60
C VAL A 385 -14.16 -2.35 -8.78
N PRO A 386 -13.94 -2.95 -9.98
CA PRO A 386 -14.42 -4.29 -10.30
C PRO A 386 -13.96 -5.34 -9.28
N ALA A 387 -14.78 -6.37 -9.12
CA ALA A 387 -14.36 -7.56 -8.40
C ALA A 387 -13.06 -8.13 -9.02
N PRO A 388 -12.13 -8.60 -8.19
CA PRO A 388 -10.93 -9.28 -8.67
C PRO A 388 -11.29 -10.54 -9.44
N GLU A 389 -10.60 -10.77 -10.55
CA GLU A 389 -10.65 -12.05 -11.26
C GLU A 389 -10.15 -13.15 -10.32
N GLU A 390 -10.88 -14.27 -10.23
CA GLU A 390 -10.46 -15.39 -9.39
C GLU A 390 -9.10 -15.91 -9.87
N PRO A 391 -8.09 -15.98 -9.00
CA PRO A 391 -6.82 -16.58 -9.38
C PRO A 391 -7.01 -18.09 -9.63
N SER A 392 -6.42 -18.59 -10.72
CA SER A 392 -6.47 -20.00 -11.08
C SER A 392 -5.67 -20.81 -10.04
N PRO A 393 -6.26 -21.81 -9.35
CA PRO A 393 -5.49 -22.64 -8.42
C PRO A 393 -4.47 -23.49 -9.19
N ARG A 394 -3.20 -23.46 -8.76
CA ARG A 394 -2.21 -24.48 -9.15
C ARG A 394 -2.30 -25.68 -8.20
N PRO A 395 -1.85 -26.88 -8.61
CA PRO A 395 -1.76 -28.03 -7.71
C PRO A 395 -0.71 -27.70 -6.63
N GLY A 396 -1.16 -27.49 -5.38
CA GLY A 396 -0.27 -27.14 -4.26
C GLY A 396 -0.84 -26.16 -3.23
N GLY A 397 -2.04 -25.59 -3.42
CA GLY A 397 -2.70 -24.73 -2.42
C GLY A 397 -2.27 -23.25 -2.46
N ASP A 398 -1.10 -22.94 -3.04
CA ASP A 398 -0.63 -21.56 -3.21
C ASP A 398 -1.37 -20.82 -4.32
N VAL A 399 -1.79 -19.59 -4.00
CA VAL A 399 -2.49 -18.69 -4.93
C VAL A 399 -1.55 -17.55 -5.33
N LEU A 400 -1.07 -17.57 -6.59
CA LEU A 400 -0.44 -16.42 -7.23
C LEU A 400 -1.55 -15.54 -7.84
N LEU A 401 -1.66 -14.30 -7.37
CA LEU A 401 -2.55 -13.32 -8.00
C LEU A 401 -1.89 -12.82 -9.29
N GLN A 402 -2.53 -13.08 -10.44
CA GLN A 402 -2.10 -12.57 -11.76
C GLN A 402 -2.24 -11.04 -11.87
#